data_AF-A0A0P0EGH3-F1
#
_entry.id   AF-A0A0P0EGH3-F1
#
_cell.length_a   1.000
_cell.length_b   1.000
_cell.length_c   1.000
_cell.angle_alpha   90.00
_cell.angle_beta   90.00
_cell.angle_gamma   90.00
#
_symmetry.space_group_name_H-M   'P 1'
#
loop_
_entity.id
_entity.type
_entity.pdbx_description
1 polymer ?
#
loop_
_entity_poly.entity_id
_entity_poly.type
_entity_poly.pdbx_seq_one_letter_code
_entity_poly.pdbx_strand_id
1 'polypeptide(L)'
;MYLTYTTLVDAMTIRNLSTALGGYFYLLRFSSVYVILLSMSAYPWVFEPNDLVLFVWPRQHETLRRAGGSVVSPQEAASEAWAMDAAKAERVRILVSVFEGTIVGAWAVSGVTNELRAPEGKTRRVNRASFETHDDPRLHYLTGRASQLGPRRNPQATIEIRDLDGSDMLLEDPVDVPAHGVARVGEYVLSVLEDGSATLTYPASAPVTLRPVA
;
A
#
# COMPACT_ATOMS: atom_id res chain seq x y z
N MET A 1 33.36 -34.38 -4.28
CA MET A 1 34.37 -33.64 -5.06
C MET A 1 34.09 -32.17 -4.85
N TYR A 2 34.87 -31.53 -3.98
CA TYR A 2 34.78 -30.10 -3.66
C TYR A 2 35.38 -29.28 -4.79
N LEU A 3 34.79 -28.14 -5.13
CA LEU A 3 35.50 -26.99 -5.69
C LEU A 3 34.77 -25.71 -5.28
N THR A 4 35.26 -25.12 -4.19
CA THR A 4 35.04 -23.74 -3.79
C THR A 4 35.72 -22.83 -4.82
N TYR A 5 35.00 -21.89 -5.43
CA TYR A 5 35.63 -20.78 -6.14
C TYR A 5 35.32 -19.48 -5.42
N THR A 6 36.31 -19.03 -4.66
CA THR A 6 36.46 -17.66 -4.21
C THR A 6 37.09 -16.88 -5.36
N THR A 7 36.36 -15.94 -5.95
CA THR A 7 36.97 -14.92 -6.81
C THR A 7 36.51 -13.55 -6.34
N LEU A 8 37.44 -12.87 -5.69
CA LEU A 8 37.48 -11.43 -5.48
C LEU A 8 37.18 -10.72 -6.81
N VAL A 9 36.09 -9.97 -6.86
CA VAL A 9 35.89 -8.98 -7.93
C VAL A 9 36.29 -7.63 -7.35
N ASP A 10 37.43 -7.18 -7.83
CA ASP A 10 38.01 -5.87 -7.60
C ASP A 10 37.02 -4.79 -8.09
N ALA A 11 36.57 -3.93 -7.18
CA ALA A 11 35.60 -2.88 -7.44
C ALA A 11 36.26 -1.72 -8.19
N MET A 12 36.56 -1.92 -9.48
CA MET A 12 37.07 -0.85 -10.33
C MET A 12 35.94 0.11 -10.70
N THR A 13 36.03 1.30 -10.13
CA THR A 13 35.12 2.44 -10.22
C THR A 13 34.69 2.75 -11.66
N ILE A 14 33.39 2.66 -11.96
CA ILE A 14 32.79 3.27 -13.17
C ILE A 14 31.92 4.44 -12.71
N ARG A 15 32.36 5.65 -13.05
CA ARG A 15 31.68 6.92 -12.73
C ARG A 15 30.41 7.09 -13.59
N ASN A 16 29.36 7.55 -12.91
CA ASN A 16 28.08 8.01 -13.43
C ASN A 16 28.18 8.95 -14.64
N LEU A 17 27.24 8.78 -15.58
CA LEU A 17 26.77 9.85 -16.48
C LEU A 17 25.23 9.75 -16.65
N SER A 18 24.56 10.71 -15.99
CA SER A 18 23.21 11.30 -16.21
C SER A 18 21.97 10.40 -16.34
N THR A 19 21.04 10.36 -15.37
CA THR A 19 19.92 11.29 -15.11
C THR A 19 19.00 11.59 -16.30
N ALA A 20 17.98 10.73 -16.48
CA ALA A 20 16.55 11.08 -16.71
C ALA A 20 15.81 9.75 -16.97
N LEU A 21 14.79 9.43 -16.17
CA LEU A 21 14.12 8.11 -16.03
C LEU A 21 14.96 7.13 -15.19
N GLY A 22 14.48 6.81 -13.99
CA GLY A 22 15.21 6.07 -12.95
C GLY A 22 15.47 4.59 -13.26
N GLY A 23 16.32 4.31 -14.26
CA GLY A 23 16.87 2.99 -14.52
C GLY A 23 18.40 3.00 -14.34
N TYR A 24 18.91 2.10 -13.51
CA TYR A 24 20.34 1.78 -13.49
C TYR A 24 20.58 0.57 -14.40
N PHE A 25 21.45 0.73 -15.41
CA PHE A 25 21.82 -0.35 -16.31
C PHE A 25 23.21 -0.88 -15.93
N TYR A 26 23.32 -2.18 -15.65
CA TYR A 26 24.61 -2.86 -15.50
C TYR A 26 24.84 -3.74 -16.73
N LEU A 27 25.87 -3.41 -17.51
CA LEU A 27 26.31 -4.25 -18.63
C LEU A 27 27.52 -5.08 -18.16
N LEU A 28 27.28 -6.33 -17.79
CA LEU A 28 28.35 -7.31 -17.60
C LEU A 28 28.66 -7.97 -18.94
N ARG A 29 29.88 -7.78 -19.48
CA ARG A 29 30.33 -8.53 -20.65
C ARG A 29 30.65 -9.96 -20.25
N PHE A 30 29.76 -10.90 -20.57
CA PHE A 30 30.11 -12.30 -20.77
C PHE A 30 30.02 -12.60 -22.27
N SER A 31 31.05 -13.25 -22.79
CA SER A 31 31.12 -13.68 -24.18
C SER A 31 29.89 -14.50 -24.55
N SER A 32 29.07 -13.94 -25.46
CA SER A 32 28.01 -14.60 -26.23
C SER A 32 26.65 -14.88 -25.58
N VAL A 33 26.27 -14.26 -24.45
CA VAL A 33 24.86 -14.25 -23.99
C VAL A 33 24.52 -12.88 -23.43
N TYR A 34 23.61 -12.15 -24.09
CA TYR A 34 23.01 -10.95 -23.51
C TYR A 34 21.96 -11.38 -22.50
N VAL A 35 22.30 -11.37 -21.20
CA VAL A 35 21.32 -11.47 -20.13
C VAL A 35 20.79 -10.06 -19.88
N ILE A 36 19.59 -9.76 -20.39
CA ILE A 36 18.86 -8.57 -19.99
C ILE A 36 18.16 -8.92 -18.68
N LEU A 37 18.74 -8.47 -17.56
CA LEU A 37 18.04 -8.45 -16.28
C LEU A 37 17.07 -7.26 -16.31
N LEU A 38 15.82 -7.53 -16.67
CA LEU A 38 14.71 -6.62 -16.47
C LEU A 38 14.33 -6.67 -14.99
N SER A 39 14.76 -5.67 -14.21
CA SER A 39 14.13 -5.38 -12.94
C SER A 39 12.75 -4.78 -13.24
N MET A 40 11.70 -5.58 -13.02
CA MET A 40 10.31 -5.13 -13.21
C MET A 40 9.53 -5.32 -11.91
N SER A 41 9.50 -4.26 -11.09
CA SER A 41 8.28 -3.69 -10.49
C SER A 41 8.68 -2.71 -9.39
N ALA A 42 9.21 -1.54 -9.77
CA ALA A 42 9.46 -0.46 -8.82
C ALA A 42 8.13 0.20 -8.46
N TYR A 43 7.41 -0.37 -7.50
CA TYR A 43 6.36 0.38 -6.83
C TYR A 43 7.02 1.65 -6.24
N PRO A 44 6.51 2.86 -6.52
CA PRO A 44 7.19 4.09 -6.10
C PRO A 44 7.16 4.28 -4.57
N TRP A 45 6.41 3.45 -3.84
CA TRP A 45 6.22 3.53 -2.40
C TRP A 45 7.07 2.48 -1.67
N VAL A 46 7.98 2.96 -0.84
CA VAL A 46 8.68 2.15 0.16
C VAL A 46 8.00 2.37 1.50
N PHE A 47 7.59 1.29 2.17
CA PHE A 47 6.94 1.33 3.47
C PHE A 47 7.89 0.84 4.55
N GLU A 48 7.99 1.59 5.64
CA GLU A 48 8.73 1.17 6.83
C GLU A 48 7.78 0.65 7.92
N PRO A 49 8.24 -0.27 8.79
CA PRO A 49 7.41 -0.83 9.86
C PRO A 49 6.78 0.22 10.79
N ASN A 50 7.47 1.34 10.99
CA ASN A 50 7.08 2.42 11.90
C ASN A 50 6.32 3.57 11.19
N ASP A 51 6.10 3.48 9.88
CA ASP A 51 5.20 4.38 9.18
C ASP A 51 3.77 4.19 9.69
N LEU A 52 2.92 5.19 9.47
CA LEU A 52 1.55 5.19 9.99
C LEU A 52 0.53 4.88 8.89
N VAL A 53 -0.44 4.05 9.30
CA VAL A 53 -1.71 3.88 8.59
C VAL A 53 -2.74 4.77 9.26
N LEU A 54 -3.38 5.64 8.48
CA LEU A 54 -4.46 6.50 8.91
C LEU A 54 -5.80 5.86 8.54
N PHE A 55 -6.54 5.42 9.55
CA PHE A 55 -7.93 5.00 9.41
C PHE A 55 -8.83 6.22 9.55
N VAL A 56 -9.72 6.41 8.59
CA VAL A 56 -10.72 7.47 8.61
C VAL A 56 -12.11 6.89 8.48
N TRP A 57 -13.03 7.50 9.20
CA TRP A 57 -14.47 7.28 9.10
C TRP A 57 -15.08 8.58 8.60
N PRO A 58 -15.04 8.84 7.27
CA PRO A 58 -15.76 9.96 6.67
C PRO A 58 -17.18 9.93 7.23
N ARG A 59 -17.61 11.06 7.82
CA ARG A 59 -18.79 11.07 8.69
C ARG A 59 -19.97 10.40 8.01
N GLN A 60 -20.47 9.39 8.72
CA GLN A 60 -21.64 8.59 8.39
C GLN A 60 -22.74 9.50 7.82
N HIS A 61 -23.06 9.30 6.53
CA HIS A 61 -24.18 9.88 5.78
C HIS A 61 -24.16 11.35 5.29
N GLU A 62 -23.27 12.25 5.68
CA GLU A 62 -23.32 13.65 5.17
C GLU A 62 -22.32 13.96 4.05
N THR A 63 -21.07 13.51 4.17
CA THR A 63 -20.03 13.83 3.17
C THR A 63 -20.19 13.02 1.88
N LEU A 64 -20.75 11.82 1.96
CA LEU A 64 -21.18 11.05 0.79
C LEU A 64 -22.47 11.61 0.13
N ARG A 65 -23.15 12.61 0.73
CA ARG A 65 -24.54 12.97 0.36
C ARG A 65 -24.89 14.47 0.24
N ARG A 66 -24.00 15.42 0.51
CA ARG A 66 -24.29 16.87 0.32
C ARG A 66 -23.58 17.40 -0.92
N ALA A 67 -24.18 18.12 -1.86
CA ALA A 67 -25.56 18.56 -2.07
C ALA A 67 -25.74 18.75 -3.60
N GLY A 68 -26.76 18.12 -4.19
CA GLY A 68 -26.98 18.16 -5.64
C GLY A 68 -27.03 16.80 -6.36
N GLY A 69 -27.04 15.67 -5.63
CA GLY A 69 -27.33 14.35 -6.20
C GLY A 69 -26.13 13.48 -6.58
N SER A 70 -24.89 13.96 -6.40
CA SER A 70 -23.68 13.17 -6.63
C SER A 70 -23.16 12.52 -5.34
N VAL A 71 -23.04 11.19 -5.37
CA VAL A 71 -22.33 10.40 -4.36
C VAL A 71 -20.84 10.68 -4.52
N VAL A 72 -20.22 11.30 -3.52
CA VAL A 72 -18.76 11.53 -3.47
C VAL A 72 -18.07 10.17 -3.38
N SER A 73 -16.97 9.97 -4.09
CA SER A 73 -16.26 8.69 -4.02
C SER A 73 -15.65 8.46 -2.62
N PRO A 74 -15.45 7.20 -2.18
CA PRO A 74 -14.78 6.92 -0.92
C PRO A 74 -13.39 7.56 -0.81
N GLN A 75 -12.66 7.68 -1.92
CA GLN A 75 -11.35 8.32 -1.98
C GLN A 75 -11.43 9.83 -1.74
N GLU A 76 -12.35 10.52 -2.41
CA GLU A 76 -12.58 11.96 -2.24
C GLU A 76 -12.98 12.28 -0.80
N ALA A 77 -13.93 11.52 -0.23
CA ALA A 77 -14.37 11.72 1.15
C ALA A 77 -13.26 11.44 2.17
N ALA A 78 -12.34 10.52 1.86
CA ALA A 78 -11.22 10.18 2.71
C ALA A 78 -10.05 11.17 2.61
N SER A 79 -9.92 11.86 1.47
CA SER A 79 -8.86 12.85 1.21
C SER A 79 -9.11 14.23 1.84
N GLU A 80 -10.19 14.38 2.62
CA GLU A 80 -10.46 15.60 3.39
C GLU A 80 -9.37 15.90 4.45
N ALA A 81 -9.41 17.10 5.04
CA ALA A 81 -8.43 17.52 6.03
C ALA A 81 -8.77 17.02 7.46
N TRP A 82 -7.93 16.14 7.99
CA TRP A 82 -8.10 15.44 9.26
C TRP A 82 -7.41 16.16 10.42
N ALA A 83 -8.03 16.16 11.60
CA ALA A 83 -7.49 16.81 12.78
C ALA A 83 -6.36 15.99 13.40
N MET A 84 -5.10 16.34 13.13
CA MET A 84 -3.95 15.60 13.65
C MET A 84 -2.73 16.48 13.87
N ASP A 85 -1.83 16.02 14.72
CA ASP A 85 -0.52 16.65 14.91
C ASP A 85 0.31 16.60 13.62
N ALA A 86 1.09 17.66 13.35
CA ALA A 86 1.84 17.79 12.11
C ALA A 86 2.97 16.75 11.98
N ALA A 87 3.73 16.51 13.05
CA ALA A 87 4.79 15.49 13.04
C ALA A 87 4.21 14.08 12.89
N LYS A 88 2.99 13.86 13.42
CA LYS A 88 2.25 12.63 13.19
C LYS A 88 1.76 12.50 11.73
N ALA A 89 1.33 13.59 11.11
CA ALA A 89 0.87 13.59 9.72
C ALA A 89 1.99 13.22 8.74
N GLU A 90 3.21 13.71 8.98
CA GLU A 90 4.39 13.42 8.16
C GLU A 90 4.79 11.94 8.13
N ARG A 91 4.37 11.15 9.13
CA ARG A 91 4.60 9.71 9.19
C ARG A 91 3.52 8.88 8.48
N VAL A 92 2.42 9.48 8.04
CA VAL A 92 1.36 8.72 7.35
C VAL A 92 1.84 8.35 5.96
N ARG A 93 1.68 7.06 5.61
CA ARG A 93 1.98 6.51 4.27
C ARG A 93 0.82 5.78 3.64
N ILE A 94 -0.13 5.32 4.45
CA ILE A 94 -1.33 4.63 3.97
C ILE A 94 -2.55 5.32 4.58
N LEU A 95 -3.55 5.54 3.75
CA LEU A 95 -4.87 6.01 4.17
C LEU A 95 -5.90 4.91 3.91
N VAL A 96 -6.70 4.58 4.93
CA VAL A 96 -7.75 3.57 4.89
C VAL A 96 -9.09 4.23 5.20
N SER A 97 -10.04 4.14 4.28
CA SER A 97 -11.41 4.64 4.46
C SER A 97 -12.32 3.52 4.94
N VAL A 98 -13.10 3.79 5.98
CA VAL A 98 -14.01 2.82 6.60
C VAL A 98 -15.44 3.35 6.61
N PHE A 99 -16.36 2.53 6.12
CA PHE A 99 -17.80 2.78 6.13
C PHE A 99 -18.53 1.58 6.75
N GLU A 100 -19.40 1.85 7.75
CA GLU A 100 -20.16 0.81 8.46
C GLU A 100 -19.31 -0.38 8.96
N GLY A 101 -18.07 -0.09 9.41
CA GLY A 101 -17.14 -1.11 9.90
C GLY A 101 -16.42 -1.91 8.81
N THR A 102 -16.65 -1.57 7.54
CA THR A 102 -16.02 -2.19 6.38
C THR A 102 -15.05 -1.22 5.72
N ILE A 103 -13.86 -1.68 5.36
CA ILE A 103 -12.89 -0.88 4.60
C ILE A 103 -13.45 -0.67 3.19
N VAL A 104 -13.63 0.56 2.73
CA VAL A 104 -14.16 0.84 1.38
C VAL A 104 -13.09 1.29 0.40
N GLY A 105 -11.87 1.50 0.88
CA GLY A 105 -10.69 1.73 0.05
C GLY A 105 -9.45 1.98 0.89
N ALA A 106 -8.29 1.74 0.27
CA ALA A 106 -6.98 1.99 0.84
C ALA A 106 -6.04 2.53 -0.24
N TRP A 107 -5.23 3.54 0.12
CA TRP A 107 -4.37 4.25 -0.82
C TRP A 107 -3.02 4.56 -0.17
N ALA A 108 -1.96 4.56 -0.97
CA ALA A 108 -0.69 5.16 -0.57
C ALA A 108 -0.85 6.68 -0.57
N VAL A 109 -0.08 7.39 0.27
CA VAL A 109 -0.19 8.85 0.37
C VAL A 109 1.14 9.61 0.34
N SER A 110 1.11 10.79 -0.29
CA SER A 110 2.18 11.80 -0.29
C SER A 110 1.64 13.20 0.00
N GLY A 111 2.52 14.20 -0.09
CA GLY A 111 2.09 15.60 -0.21
C GLY A 111 1.37 16.13 1.03
N VAL A 112 1.84 15.77 2.23
CA VAL A 112 1.20 16.20 3.47
C VAL A 112 1.13 17.73 3.53
N THR A 113 -0.09 18.25 3.65
CA THR A 113 -0.34 19.69 3.82
C THR A 113 -0.92 19.91 5.21
N ASN A 114 -0.36 20.86 5.97
CA ASN A 114 -0.77 21.16 7.33
C ASN A 114 -1.32 22.58 7.43
N GLU A 115 -2.57 22.73 7.87
CA GLU A 115 -3.22 24.01 8.08
C GLU A 115 -3.67 24.18 9.54
N LEU A 116 -3.14 25.20 10.21
CA LEU A 116 -3.58 25.57 11.56
C LEU A 116 -4.88 26.39 11.51
N ARG A 117 -6.01 25.68 11.54
CA ARG A 117 -7.35 26.28 11.49
C ARG A 117 -7.88 26.59 12.89
N ALA A 118 -8.41 27.78 13.09
CA ALA A 118 -9.25 28.10 14.25
C ALA A 118 -10.70 27.78 13.87
N PRO A 119 -11.35 26.76 14.48
CA PRO A 119 -12.77 26.54 14.24
C PRO A 119 -13.57 27.76 14.72
N GLU A 120 -14.62 28.12 13.99
CA GLU A 120 -15.49 29.23 14.34
C GLU A 120 -16.04 29.07 15.78
N GLY A 121 -15.97 30.15 16.57
CA GLY A 121 -16.38 30.13 17.98
C GLY A 121 -15.45 29.37 18.93
N LYS A 122 -14.26 28.91 18.49
CA LYS A 122 -13.28 28.24 19.36
C LYS A 122 -11.96 29.00 19.41
N THR A 123 -11.42 29.13 20.61
CA THR A 123 -10.10 29.75 20.86
C THR A 123 -8.93 28.84 20.49
N ARG A 124 -9.14 27.52 20.54
CA ARG A 124 -8.09 26.53 20.26
C ARG A 124 -7.95 26.29 18.75
N ARG A 125 -6.75 26.57 18.23
CA ARG A 125 -6.34 26.16 16.88
C ARG A 125 -6.14 24.65 16.82
N VAL A 126 -6.57 24.03 15.72
CA VAL A 126 -6.41 22.61 15.46
C VAL A 126 -5.69 22.47 14.12
N ASN A 127 -4.60 21.72 14.11
CA ASN A 127 -3.91 21.40 12.86
C ASN A 127 -4.76 20.43 12.03
N ARG A 128 -4.92 20.76 10.75
CA ARG A 128 -5.67 20.00 9.75
C ARG A 128 -4.69 19.51 8.71
N ALA A 129 -4.52 18.19 8.64
CA ALA A 129 -3.64 17.56 7.67
C ALA A 129 -4.45 16.95 6.52
N SER A 130 -4.03 17.20 5.28
CA SER A 130 -4.56 16.54 4.09
C SER A 130 -3.43 15.85 3.33
N PHE A 131 -3.81 14.91 2.46
CA PHE A 131 -2.90 14.01 1.76
C PHE A 131 -3.29 13.87 0.29
N GLU A 132 -2.30 13.72 -0.57
CA GLU A 132 -2.50 13.22 -1.93
C GLU A 132 -2.62 11.70 -1.88
N THR A 133 -3.67 11.13 -2.49
CA THR A 133 -3.92 9.69 -2.50
C THR A 133 -3.53 9.07 -3.84
N HIS A 134 -2.90 7.90 -3.79
CA HIS A 134 -2.41 7.16 -4.94
C HIS A 134 -2.83 5.70 -4.85
N ASP A 135 -3.25 5.13 -5.99
CA ASP A 135 -3.53 3.71 -6.07
C ASP A 135 -2.21 2.91 -5.93
N ASP A 136 -2.22 1.93 -5.02
CA ASP A 136 -1.14 0.95 -4.88
C ASP A 136 -1.79 -0.44 -4.86
N PRO A 137 -1.58 -1.27 -5.90
CA PRO A 137 -2.16 -2.61 -5.97
C PRO A 137 -1.86 -3.49 -4.75
N ARG A 138 -0.74 -3.24 -4.06
CA ARG A 138 -0.39 -3.98 -2.84
C ARG A 138 -1.31 -3.68 -1.67
N LEU A 139 -2.15 -2.63 -1.74
CA LEU A 139 -3.14 -2.30 -0.72
C LEU A 139 -4.54 -2.86 -1.01
N HIS A 140 -4.78 -3.40 -2.21
CA HIS A 140 -6.11 -3.87 -2.64
C HIS A 140 -6.67 -4.99 -1.76
N TYR A 141 -5.80 -5.77 -1.11
CA TYR A 141 -6.19 -6.82 -0.18
C TYR A 141 -6.97 -6.30 1.05
N LEU A 142 -6.85 -5.01 1.38
CA LEU A 142 -7.59 -4.39 2.48
C LEU A 142 -9.06 -4.14 2.13
N THR A 143 -9.36 -3.90 0.85
CA THR A 143 -10.67 -3.38 0.44
C THR A 143 -11.79 -4.38 0.68
N GLY A 144 -12.77 -3.90 1.43
CA GLY A 144 -13.97 -4.54 1.92
C GLY A 144 -13.76 -5.65 2.95
N ARG A 145 -12.57 -5.76 3.54
CA ARG A 145 -12.39 -6.44 4.83
C ARG A 145 -13.08 -5.63 5.93
N ALA A 146 -13.43 -6.31 7.02
CA ALA A 146 -13.79 -5.60 8.24
C ALA A 146 -12.61 -4.73 8.69
N SER A 147 -12.89 -3.51 9.13
CA SER A 147 -11.89 -2.65 9.75
C SER A 147 -11.34 -3.34 11.00
N GLN A 148 -10.01 -3.48 11.08
CA GLN A 148 -9.36 -4.00 12.29
C GLN A 148 -9.57 -3.08 13.50
N LEU A 149 -9.91 -1.82 13.26
CA LEU A 149 -10.31 -0.87 14.30
C LEU A 149 -11.84 -0.85 14.41
N GLY A 150 -12.33 -1.09 15.62
CA GLY A 150 -13.76 -0.98 15.91
C GLY A 150 -14.31 0.46 15.81
N PRO A 151 -15.63 0.65 15.85
CA PRO A 151 -16.26 1.97 15.78
C PRO A 151 -15.75 2.92 16.87
N ARG A 152 -15.53 4.20 16.52
CA ARG A 152 -15.03 5.23 17.45
C ARG A 152 -15.80 6.53 17.30
N ARG A 153 -15.82 7.32 18.38
CA ARG A 153 -16.37 8.69 18.38
C ARG A 153 -15.52 9.68 17.56
N ASN A 154 -14.20 9.50 17.56
CA ASN A 154 -13.30 10.28 16.72
C ASN A 154 -13.31 9.69 15.32
N PRO A 155 -13.57 10.47 14.25
CA PRO A 155 -13.68 9.93 12.89
C PRO A 155 -12.32 9.58 12.26
N GLN A 156 -11.27 9.44 13.07
CA GLN A 156 -9.94 9.06 12.62
C GLN A 156 -9.16 8.36 13.74
N ALA A 157 -8.27 7.46 13.33
CA ALA A 157 -7.32 6.77 14.19
C ALA A 157 -6.08 6.40 13.37
N THR A 158 -4.98 6.09 14.05
CA THR A 158 -3.75 5.63 13.38
C THR A 158 -3.20 4.42 14.08
N ILE A 159 -2.52 3.58 13.31
CA ILE A 159 -1.66 2.48 13.78
C ILE A 159 -0.34 2.53 13.02
N GLU A 160 0.64 1.74 13.44
CA GLU A 160 1.88 1.54 12.67
C GLU A 160 1.64 0.49 11.58
N ILE A 161 2.37 0.56 10.46
CA ILE A 161 2.22 -0.40 9.34
C ILE A 161 2.46 -1.82 9.83
N ARG A 162 3.43 -2.07 10.70
CA ARG A 162 3.66 -3.41 11.27
C ARG A 162 2.45 -4.02 12.01
N ASP A 163 1.52 -3.18 12.48
CA ASP A 163 0.31 -3.60 13.19
C ASP A 163 -0.90 -3.71 12.25
N LEU A 164 -0.74 -3.40 10.96
CA LEU A 164 -1.75 -3.61 9.93
C LEU A 164 -1.81 -5.09 9.58
N ASP A 165 -3.02 -5.64 9.51
CA ASP A 165 -3.22 -7.01 9.04
C ASP A 165 -2.67 -7.16 7.62
N GLY A 166 -1.85 -8.18 7.35
CA GLY A 166 -1.24 -8.41 6.03
C GLY A 166 -0.08 -7.47 5.68
N SER A 167 0.51 -6.80 6.68
CA SER A 167 1.63 -5.87 6.49
C SER A 167 2.91 -6.51 5.96
N ASP A 168 3.06 -7.83 6.08
CA ASP A 168 4.11 -8.61 5.44
C ASP A 168 4.15 -8.37 3.92
N MET A 169 2.98 -8.27 3.27
CA MET A 169 2.87 -7.95 1.84
C MET A 169 3.36 -6.54 1.45
N LEU A 170 3.54 -5.66 2.45
CA LEU A 170 3.92 -4.26 2.25
C LEU A 170 5.37 -3.98 2.66
N LEU A 171 5.85 -4.70 3.68
CA LEU A 171 7.15 -4.48 4.32
C LEU A 171 8.26 -5.36 3.74
N GLU A 172 7.91 -6.47 3.11
CA GLU A 172 8.87 -7.25 2.33
C GLU A 172 9.15 -6.51 1.02
N ASP A 173 10.42 -6.45 0.61
CA ASP A 173 10.78 -6.02 -0.74
C ASP A 173 9.90 -6.82 -1.72
N PRO A 174 9.36 -6.21 -2.78
CA PRO A 174 8.62 -6.94 -3.79
C PRO A 174 9.60 -7.94 -4.44
N VAL A 175 9.73 -9.11 -3.84
CA VAL A 175 10.27 -10.32 -4.46
C VAL A 175 9.47 -10.45 -5.74
N ASP A 176 10.13 -10.76 -6.86
CA ASP A 176 9.48 -11.11 -8.12
C ASP A 176 8.31 -12.05 -7.82
N VAL A 177 7.09 -11.50 -7.70
CA VAL A 177 5.91 -12.28 -7.36
C VAL A 177 5.65 -13.09 -8.60
N PRO A 178 5.84 -14.42 -8.56
CA PRO A 178 5.78 -15.20 -9.77
C PRO A 178 4.36 -15.11 -10.33
N ALA A 179 4.24 -14.77 -11.62
CA ALA A 179 2.95 -14.59 -12.29
C ALA A 179 2.12 -15.89 -12.34
N HIS A 180 2.79 -17.04 -12.17
CA HIS A 180 2.21 -18.37 -12.08
C HIS A 180 2.92 -19.16 -10.98
N GLY A 181 2.25 -20.16 -10.42
CA GLY A 181 2.81 -20.98 -9.35
C GLY A 181 1.75 -21.55 -8.43
N VAL A 182 2.21 -22.17 -7.34
CA VAL A 182 1.33 -22.76 -6.33
C VAL A 182 1.66 -22.16 -4.97
N ALA A 183 0.68 -21.51 -4.36
CA ALA A 183 0.74 -21.01 -2.99
C ALA A 183 -0.10 -21.92 -2.09
N ARG A 184 0.44 -22.31 -0.93
CA ARG A 184 -0.27 -23.13 0.07
C ARG A 184 -0.21 -22.47 1.44
N VAL A 185 -1.38 -22.30 2.05
CA VAL A 185 -1.54 -21.83 3.43
C VAL A 185 -2.40 -22.86 4.16
N GLY A 186 -1.78 -23.71 4.97
CA GLY A 186 -2.50 -24.82 5.63
C GLY A 186 -3.20 -25.74 4.62
N GLU A 187 -4.54 -25.78 4.68
CA GLU A 187 -5.40 -26.56 3.78
C GLU A 187 -5.87 -25.78 2.54
N TYR A 188 -5.50 -24.49 2.43
CA TYR A 188 -5.81 -23.65 1.28
C TYR A 188 -4.68 -23.77 0.25
N VAL A 189 -5.02 -23.95 -1.02
CA VAL A 189 -4.08 -24.03 -2.15
C VAL A 189 -4.56 -23.14 -3.28
N LEU A 190 -3.78 -22.15 -3.68
CA LEU A 190 -3.99 -21.37 -4.90
C LEU A 190 -2.97 -21.81 -5.95
N SER A 191 -3.45 -22.30 -7.09
CA SER A 191 -2.62 -22.60 -8.26
C SER A 191 -2.96 -21.62 -9.37
N VAL A 192 -1.98 -20.85 -9.85
CA VAL A 192 -2.09 -19.97 -11.02
C VAL A 192 -1.24 -20.57 -12.13
N LEU A 193 -1.83 -20.85 -13.28
CA LEU A 193 -1.15 -21.39 -14.45
C LEU A 193 -0.64 -20.27 -15.37
N GLU A 194 0.32 -20.59 -16.23
CA GLU A 194 0.90 -19.63 -17.19
C GLU A 194 -0.13 -19.03 -18.15
N ASP A 195 -1.23 -19.74 -18.41
CA ASP A 195 -2.33 -19.27 -19.26
C ASP A 195 -3.28 -18.27 -18.55
N GLY A 196 -2.97 -17.91 -17.30
CA GLY A 196 -3.76 -17.01 -16.46
C GLY A 196 -4.96 -17.66 -15.77
N SER A 197 -5.19 -18.96 -15.98
CA SER A 197 -6.20 -19.69 -15.22
C SER A 197 -5.74 -19.92 -13.78
N ALA A 198 -6.69 -19.88 -12.84
CA ALA A 198 -6.41 -20.09 -11.43
C ALA A 198 -7.40 -21.09 -10.81
N THR A 199 -6.89 -21.95 -9.92
CA THR A 199 -7.69 -22.86 -9.11
C THR A 199 -7.43 -22.59 -7.63
N LEU A 200 -8.48 -22.34 -6.85
CA LEU A 200 -8.41 -22.24 -5.40
C LEU A 200 -9.06 -23.49 -4.77
N THR A 201 -8.25 -24.29 -4.08
CA THR A 201 -8.71 -25.40 -3.23
C THR A 201 -8.77 -24.93 -1.78
N TYR A 202 -9.87 -25.25 -1.08
CA TYR A 202 -10.09 -24.87 0.32
C TYR A 202 -10.98 -25.89 1.04
N PRO A 203 -10.97 -25.95 2.38
CA PRO A 203 -11.83 -26.86 3.13
C PRO A 203 -13.31 -26.56 2.89
N ALA A 204 -14.14 -27.60 2.71
CA ALA A 204 -15.56 -27.42 2.42
C ALA A 204 -16.34 -26.63 3.50
N SER A 205 -15.85 -26.66 4.74
CA SER A 205 -16.41 -25.91 5.88
C SER A 205 -15.84 -24.50 6.05
N ALA A 206 -14.81 -24.14 5.27
CA ALA A 206 -14.17 -22.84 5.39
C ALA A 206 -14.97 -21.76 4.65
N PRO A 207 -15.22 -20.59 5.28
CA PRO A 207 -15.76 -19.45 4.56
C PRO A 207 -14.71 -18.92 3.58
N VAL A 208 -15.07 -18.85 2.30
CA VAL A 208 -14.23 -18.23 1.26
C VAL A 208 -14.95 -17.03 0.68
N THR A 209 -14.23 -15.91 0.58
CA THR A 209 -14.72 -14.68 -0.06
C THR A 209 -13.85 -14.40 -1.28
N LEU A 210 -14.42 -14.47 -2.47
CA LEU A 210 -13.76 -14.09 -3.73
C LEU A 210 -14.15 -12.65 -4.09
N ARG A 211 -13.17 -11.83 -4.46
CA ARG A 211 -13.38 -10.43 -4.82
C ARG A 211 -12.63 -10.14 -6.12
N PRO A 212 -13.33 -10.06 -7.27
CA PRO A 212 -12.70 -9.65 -8.50
C PRO A 212 -12.32 -8.16 -8.40
N VAL A 213 -11.13 -7.82 -8.89
CA VAL A 213 -10.75 -6.42 -9.18
C VAL A 213 -11.34 -6.09 -10.55
N ALA A 214 -12.14 -5.03 -10.65
CA ALA A 214 -12.80 -4.59 -11.88
C ALA A 214 -11.91 -3.67 -12.72
#